data_AF-A0A9W4UQC1-F1
#
_entry.id   AF-A0A9W4UQC1-F1
#
_cell.length_a   1.000
_cell.length_b   1.000
_cell.length_c   1.000
_cell.angle_alpha   90.00
_cell.angle_beta   90.00
_cell.angle_gamma   90.00
#
_symmetry.space_group_name_H-M   'P 1'
#
loop_
_entity.id
_entity.type
_entity.pdbx_description
1 polymer ?
#
loop_
_entity_poly.entity_id
_entity_poly.type
_entity_poly.pdbx_seq_one_letter_code
_entity_poly.pdbx_strand_id
1 'polypeptide(L)'
;MARSGSRWLAYPCVTINPIDERLLTKWTCKEVSMYRTNLHMYIGMYLGVCINTTKTIAGSYDMANTTSNLVAELTQYFNTRHLYPSAAWLQSFVSTIRPNTPLPALKQTALFRLLAADITNTLTPTTSSSVFPRNILDADIELRQLTGPIVCQVLHLEDIGLSRWAQVEAIEAQERGEATRGREVIRVIENETDGSTITPVLQSKGPFKLLLQDAKGAQVYALELNGIHGISSNMSMGAKLLLRNVQVRRAVVMLEAPHVQSLGGKLDSLDNAWKQARKNRLTNAAKSYAGSAS
;
A
#
# COMPACT_ATOMS: atom_id res chain seq x y z
N MET A 1 15.76 77.73 1.49
CA MET A 1 14.59 77.24 0.72
C MET A 1 14.02 76.01 1.41
N ALA A 2 12.74 75.76 1.18
CA ALA A 2 11.73 75.25 2.11
C ALA A 2 11.77 73.75 2.51
N ARG A 3 10.99 73.49 3.56
CA ARG A 3 10.68 72.25 4.32
C ARG A 3 9.80 71.24 3.56
N SER A 4 9.72 70.01 4.09
CA SER A 4 8.53 69.10 4.21
C SER A 4 8.98 67.63 3.97
N GLY A 5 8.62 66.59 4.73
CA GLY A 5 7.56 66.39 5.71
C GLY A 5 6.97 64.97 5.51
N SER A 6 7.01 64.16 6.57
CA SER A 6 6.68 62.72 6.70
C SER A 6 5.23 62.32 6.38
N ARG A 7 4.95 61.02 6.09
CA ARG A 7 3.87 60.24 6.76
C ARG A 7 3.89 58.74 6.42
N TRP A 8 4.00 57.90 7.46
CA TRP A 8 3.62 56.48 7.45
C TRP A 8 2.17 56.35 7.92
N LEU A 9 1.36 55.47 7.31
CA LEU A 9 -0.01 55.19 7.73
C LEU A 9 -0.04 53.88 8.54
N ALA A 10 -0.39 54.01 9.82
CA ALA A 10 -0.80 52.93 10.71
C ALA A 10 -2.33 52.96 10.83
N TYR A 11 -2.98 51.79 10.76
CA TYR A 11 -4.42 51.64 10.97
C TYR A 11 -4.74 51.52 12.47
N PRO A 12 -5.78 52.21 12.98
CA PRO A 12 -6.13 52.19 14.40
C PRO A 12 -7.01 50.98 14.79
N CYS A 13 -6.67 50.41 15.94
CA CYS A 13 -7.48 49.47 16.72
C CYS A 13 -8.58 50.24 17.45
N VAL A 14 -9.85 49.88 17.23
CA VAL A 14 -11.01 50.49 17.88
C VAL A 14 -11.30 49.78 19.19
N THR A 15 -11.23 50.54 20.29
CA THR A 15 -11.67 50.17 21.64
C THR A 15 -13.11 50.63 21.84
N ILE A 16 -14.00 49.73 22.28
CA ILE A 16 -15.39 50.03 22.64
C ILE A 16 -15.50 49.97 24.17
N ASN A 17 -15.90 51.09 24.79
CA ASN A 17 -16.24 51.17 26.21
C ASN A 17 -17.72 50.82 26.47
N PRO A 18 -18.06 50.29 27.65
CA PRO A 18 -19.40 49.80 27.98
C PRO A 18 -20.38 50.93 28.35
N ILE A 19 -21.66 50.71 28.04
CA ILE A 19 -22.80 51.61 28.30
C ILE A 19 -23.36 51.36 29.71
N ASP A 20 -23.74 52.48 30.33
CA ASP A 20 -24.27 52.72 31.68
C ASP A 20 -25.64 52.04 31.94
N GLU A 21 -25.71 51.15 32.95
CA GLU A 21 -26.95 50.55 33.46
C GLU A 21 -27.51 51.38 34.63
N ARG A 22 -28.37 52.35 34.31
CA ARG A 22 -29.30 52.96 35.27
C ARG A 22 -30.65 53.14 34.60
N LEU A 23 -31.65 52.40 35.09
CA LEU A 23 -33.11 52.59 35.07
C LEU A 23 -33.75 51.19 35.28
N LEU A 24 -33.99 50.74 36.52
CA LEU A 24 -35.30 50.86 37.20
C LEU A 24 -36.47 50.63 36.22
N THR A 25 -37.39 49.66 36.37
CA THR A 25 -38.24 49.42 37.55
C THR A 25 -39.23 48.26 37.30
N LYS A 26 -39.65 47.61 38.40
CA LYS A 26 -41.00 47.06 38.70
C LYS A 26 -41.61 46.01 37.76
N TRP A 27 -41.80 44.78 38.25
CA TRP A 27 -43.08 44.05 38.21
C TRP A 27 -43.17 43.10 39.42
N THR A 28 -44.38 43.01 39.99
CA THR A 28 -44.73 42.51 41.33
C THR A 28 -45.18 41.05 41.37
N CYS A 29 -45.09 40.48 42.59
CA CYS A 29 -45.53 39.17 43.08
C CYS A 29 -46.84 38.57 42.53
N LYS A 30 -46.89 37.22 42.46
CA LYS A 30 -47.93 36.42 43.13
C LYS A 30 -47.55 34.93 43.30
N GLU A 31 -47.55 34.52 44.58
CA GLU A 31 -48.03 33.26 45.18
C GLU A 31 -47.70 31.90 44.52
N VAL A 32 -46.86 31.08 45.19
CA VAL A 32 -47.25 29.76 45.73
C VAL A 32 -46.44 29.48 47.01
N SER A 33 -47.18 29.19 48.09
CA SER A 33 -46.72 28.77 49.41
C SER A 33 -46.82 27.25 49.54
N MET A 34 -45.80 26.56 50.07
CA MET A 34 -45.96 25.56 51.14
C MET A 34 -44.62 24.96 51.64
N TYR A 35 -44.23 25.44 52.82
CA TYR A 35 -43.54 24.79 53.95
C TYR A 35 -42.66 23.52 53.77
N ARG A 36 -41.36 23.64 54.10
CA ARG A 36 -40.81 23.11 55.37
C ARG A 36 -39.42 23.71 55.69
N THR A 37 -39.38 24.37 56.83
CA THR A 37 -38.25 24.81 57.68
C THR A 37 -37.40 23.60 58.14
N ASN A 38 -36.14 23.65 58.58
CA ASN A 38 -35.15 24.65 58.99
C ASN A 38 -33.79 23.91 58.97
N LEU A 39 -32.72 24.45 58.37
CA LEU A 39 -31.41 24.69 59.01
C LEU A 39 -30.38 25.27 58.01
N HIS A 40 -29.98 26.51 58.31
CA HIS A 40 -28.71 27.20 58.06
C HIS A 40 -27.82 26.78 56.85
N MET A 41 -27.71 27.63 55.82
CA MET A 41 -26.78 28.79 55.76
C MET A 41 -25.42 28.38 55.14
N TYR A 42 -25.27 28.55 53.82
CA TYR A 42 -24.15 29.23 53.13
C TYR A 42 -24.18 28.96 51.61
N ILE A 43 -24.26 30.05 50.83
CA ILE A 43 -23.79 30.25 49.45
C ILE A 43 -24.48 29.52 48.29
N GLY A 44 -25.34 30.28 47.59
CA GLY A 44 -25.03 30.68 46.21
C GLY A 44 -25.45 29.76 45.06
N MET A 45 -26.73 29.81 44.68
CA MET A 45 -27.16 29.59 43.30
C MET A 45 -26.46 30.59 42.37
N TYR A 46 -25.74 30.11 41.37
CA TYR A 46 -25.77 30.68 40.02
C TYR A 46 -25.61 29.52 39.03
N LEU A 47 -26.76 28.96 38.64
CA LEU A 47 -26.92 28.15 37.45
C LEU A 47 -27.55 29.10 36.42
N GLY A 48 -26.83 29.39 35.34
CA GLY A 48 -27.42 30.10 34.20
C GLY A 48 -26.45 31.01 33.47
N VAL A 49 -26.06 30.55 32.28
CA VAL A 49 -25.44 31.31 31.18
C VAL A 49 -23.90 31.32 31.17
N CYS A 50 -23.35 30.13 30.96
CA CYS A 50 -22.16 29.92 30.13
C CYS A 50 -22.51 28.90 29.03
N ILE A 51 -23.57 29.16 28.26
CA ILE A 51 -23.85 28.44 27.01
C ILE A 51 -23.57 29.43 25.89
N ASN A 52 -22.28 29.62 25.54
CA ASN A 52 -21.84 30.10 24.23
C ASN A 52 -20.33 29.89 23.97
N THR A 53 -19.71 28.90 24.63
CA THR A 53 -18.29 28.56 24.40
C THR A 53 -18.05 27.05 24.23
N THR A 54 -19.06 26.28 23.80
CA THR A 54 -18.91 24.85 23.49
C THR A 54 -19.05 24.51 22.00
N LYS A 55 -19.40 25.48 21.14
CA LYS A 55 -19.65 25.21 19.72
C LYS A 55 -18.41 25.15 18.83
N THR A 56 -17.25 25.61 19.30
CA THR A 56 -15.98 25.57 18.53
C THR A 56 -15.13 24.34 18.86
N ILE A 57 -15.48 23.63 19.93
CA ILE A 57 -14.67 22.59 20.51
C ILE A 57 -15.19 21.18 20.13
N ALA A 58 -16.50 21.02 19.92
CA ALA A 58 -17.11 19.74 19.51
C ALA A 58 -16.70 19.23 18.11
N GLY A 59 -16.26 20.11 17.20
CA GLY A 59 -15.92 19.73 15.82
C GLY A 59 -14.55 19.04 15.66
N SER A 60 -13.60 19.27 16.57
CA SER A 60 -12.27 18.66 16.48
C SER A 60 -12.22 17.25 17.04
N TYR A 61 -13.02 16.97 18.08
CA TYR A 61 -13.10 15.64 18.71
C TYR A 61 -13.77 14.60 17.81
N ASP A 62 -14.78 15.01 17.03
CA ASP A 62 -15.58 14.10 16.20
C ASP A 62 -14.81 13.62 14.95
N MET A 63 -14.01 14.50 14.35
CA MET A 63 -13.14 14.18 13.20
C MET A 63 -11.95 13.30 13.60
N ALA A 64 -11.34 13.54 14.76
CA ALA A 64 -10.25 12.71 15.27
C ALA A 64 -10.72 11.29 15.60
N ASN A 65 -11.92 11.14 16.19
CA ASN A 65 -12.50 9.85 16.53
C ASN A 65 -12.88 9.04 15.28
N THR A 66 -13.47 9.70 14.27
CA THR A 66 -13.82 9.06 12.98
C THR A 66 -12.59 8.53 12.26
N THR A 67 -11.49 9.29 12.26
CA THR A 67 -10.22 8.92 11.63
C THR A 67 -9.57 7.72 12.35
N SER A 68 -9.60 7.71 13.68
CA SER A 68 -9.10 6.60 14.50
C SER A 68 -9.85 5.29 14.22
N ASN A 69 -11.19 5.35 14.13
CA ASN A 69 -12.01 4.19 13.80
C ASN A 69 -11.72 3.65 12.38
N LEU A 70 -11.56 4.55 11.40
CA LEU A 70 -11.21 4.16 10.03
C LEU A 70 -9.84 3.44 9.96
N VAL A 71 -8.83 3.96 10.65
CA VAL A 71 -7.50 3.33 10.71
C VAL A 71 -7.59 1.93 11.32
N ALA A 72 -8.37 1.76 12.39
CA ALA A 72 -8.59 0.46 13.01
C ALA A 72 -9.24 -0.55 12.04
N GLU A 73 -10.28 -0.14 11.31
CA GLU A 73 -10.96 -1.00 10.34
C GLU A 73 -10.08 -1.39 9.15
N LEU A 74 -9.27 -0.45 8.63
CA LEU A 74 -8.30 -0.74 7.58
C LEU A 74 -7.23 -1.70 8.08
N THR A 75 -6.71 -1.48 9.28
CA THR A 75 -5.70 -2.36 9.91
C THR A 75 -6.24 -3.77 10.07
N GLN A 76 -7.46 -3.93 10.59
CA GLN A 76 -8.10 -5.24 10.70
C GLN A 76 -8.27 -5.92 9.33
N TYR A 77 -8.71 -5.16 8.32
CA TYR A 77 -8.85 -5.68 6.96
C TYR A 77 -7.53 -6.21 6.38
N PHE A 78 -6.42 -5.52 6.62
CA PHE A 78 -5.09 -5.97 6.17
C PHE A 78 -4.56 -7.16 6.96
N ASN A 79 -4.77 -7.18 8.28
CA ASN A 79 -4.33 -8.27 9.15
C ASN A 79 -4.94 -9.62 8.72
N THR A 80 -6.19 -9.64 8.24
CA THR A 80 -6.81 -10.87 7.71
C THR A 80 -6.12 -11.44 6.47
N ARG A 81 -5.31 -10.62 5.78
CA ARG A 81 -4.52 -10.99 4.59
C ARG A 81 -3.03 -11.11 4.89
N HIS A 82 -2.63 -11.04 6.17
CA HIS A 82 -1.24 -11.02 6.63
C HIS A 82 -0.42 -9.86 6.06
N LEU A 83 -1.09 -8.78 5.68
CA LEU A 83 -0.46 -7.51 5.34
C LEU A 83 -0.52 -6.66 6.60
N TYR A 84 0.64 -6.16 7.03
CA TYR A 84 0.76 -5.35 8.24
C TYR A 84 1.38 -4.00 7.87
N PRO A 85 0.57 -3.03 7.41
CA PRO A 85 1.09 -1.74 6.97
C PRO A 85 1.71 -0.96 8.13
N SER A 86 2.73 -0.15 7.84
CA SER A 86 3.33 0.76 8.81
C SER A 86 2.34 1.86 9.20
N ALA A 87 2.44 2.33 10.45
CA ALA A 87 1.63 3.45 10.92
C ALA A 87 1.82 4.70 10.03
N ALA A 88 3.05 4.97 9.59
CA ALA A 88 3.37 6.07 8.70
C ALA A 88 2.64 5.96 7.34
N TRP A 89 2.62 4.75 6.75
CA TRP A 89 1.89 4.52 5.50
C TRP A 89 0.38 4.69 5.67
N LEU A 90 -0.20 4.16 6.75
CA LEU A 90 -1.63 4.31 7.03
C LEU A 90 -2.03 5.78 7.21
N GLN A 91 -1.27 6.54 7.99
CA GLN A 91 -1.55 7.97 8.19
C GLN A 91 -1.44 8.75 6.87
N SER A 92 -0.40 8.47 6.08
CA SER A 92 -0.26 9.06 4.74
C SER A 92 -1.38 8.65 3.78
N PHE A 93 -1.90 7.44 3.88
CA PHE A 93 -3.03 7.00 3.06
C PHE A 93 -4.30 7.74 3.46
N VAL A 94 -4.58 7.80 4.77
CA VAL A 94 -5.79 8.42 5.32
C VAL A 94 -5.87 9.91 5.02
N SER A 95 -4.73 10.62 5.02
CA SER A 95 -4.69 12.04 4.64
C SER A 95 -5.05 12.31 3.16
N THR A 96 -5.05 11.27 2.30
CA THR A 96 -5.43 11.39 0.88
C THR A 96 -6.89 11.02 0.60
N ILE A 97 -7.65 10.63 1.64
CA ILE A 97 -9.02 10.18 1.48
C ILE A 97 -9.94 11.36 1.24
N ARG A 98 -10.79 11.25 0.21
CA ARG A 98 -11.83 12.23 -0.06
C ARG A 98 -12.97 12.06 0.95
N PRO A 99 -13.53 13.16 1.48
CA PRO A 99 -14.73 13.10 2.32
C PRO A 99 -15.85 12.33 1.60
N ASN A 100 -16.59 11.50 2.33
CA ASN A 100 -17.72 10.67 1.85
C ASN A 100 -17.40 9.47 0.95
N THR A 101 -16.15 9.01 0.90
CA THR A 101 -15.84 7.75 0.18
C THR A 101 -16.32 6.54 0.99
N PRO A 102 -17.11 5.60 0.41
CA PRO A 102 -17.61 4.44 1.14
C PRO A 102 -16.47 3.49 1.55
N LEU A 103 -16.57 2.93 2.76
CA LEU A 103 -15.53 2.07 3.35
C LEU A 103 -15.08 0.89 2.46
N PRO A 104 -15.96 0.16 1.76
CA PRO A 104 -15.51 -0.92 0.87
C PRO A 104 -14.58 -0.43 -0.25
N ALA A 105 -14.86 0.75 -0.82
CA ALA A 105 -14.00 1.36 -1.84
C ALA A 105 -12.66 1.79 -1.26
N LEU A 106 -12.65 2.30 -0.02
CA LEU A 106 -11.41 2.62 0.70
C LEU A 106 -10.54 1.39 0.92
N LYS A 107 -11.13 0.27 1.38
CA LYS A 107 -10.41 -0.99 1.60
C LYS A 107 -9.74 -1.49 0.32
N GLN A 108 -10.45 -1.46 -0.81
CA GLN A 108 -9.89 -1.87 -2.10
C GLN A 108 -8.82 -0.91 -2.61
N THR A 109 -9.05 0.41 -2.52
CA THR A 109 -8.07 1.41 -2.93
C THR A 109 -6.80 1.34 -2.09
N ALA A 110 -6.94 1.17 -0.78
CA ALA A 110 -5.83 0.99 0.14
C ALA A 110 -5.04 -0.28 -0.20
N LEU A 111 -5.72 -1.40 -0.44
CA LEU A 111 -5.07 -2.65 -0.85
C LEU A 111 -4.31 -2.51 -2.17
N PHE A 112 -4.93 -1.91 -3.18
CA PHE A 112 -4.28 -1.66 -4.47
C PHE A 112 -3.00 -0.82 -4.31
N ARG A 113 -3.08 0.30 -3.56
CA ARG A 113 -1.92 1.16 -3.32
C ARG A 113 -0.83 0.48 -2.50
N LEU A 114 -1.21 -0.34 -1.52
CA LEU A 114 -0.25 -1.08 -0.70
C LEU A 114 0.49 -2.12 -1.53
N LEU A 115 -0.22 -2.88 -2.37
CA LEU A 115 0.38 -3.88 -3.26
C LEU A 115 1.25 -3.27 -4.36
N ALA A 116 0.98 -2.01 -4.75
CA ALA A 116 1.79 -1.26 -5.70
C ALA A 116 3.05 -0.63 -5.09
N ALA A 117 3.14 -0.56 -3.76
CA ALA A 117 4.27 0.05 -3.07
C ALA A 117 5.39 -0.96 -2.75
N ASP A 118 6.57 -0.45 -2.42
CA ASP A 118 7.68 -1.25 -1.93
C ASP A 118 7.38 -1.75 -0.50
N ILE A 119 7.45 -3.06 -0.28
CA ILE A 119 7.13 -3.66 1.03
C ILE A 119 8.13 -3.30 2.12
N THR A 120 9.37 -2.94 1.76
CA THR A 120 10.41 -2.60 2.74
C THR A 120 10.13 -1.30 3.49
N ASN A 121 9.35 -0.40 2.87
CA ASN A 121 8.97 0.89 3.45
C ASN A 121 7.52 0.92 3.94
N THR A 122 6.69 -0.02 3.48
CA THR A 122 5.25 0.00 3.73
C THR A 122 4.78 -1.06 4.70
N LEU A 123 5.47 -2.19 4.85
CA LEU A 123 5.10 -3.24 5.79
C LEU A 123 5.99 -3.21 7.03
N THR A 124 5.40 -3.50 8.19
CA THR A 124 6.12 -3.68 9.45
C THR A 124 6.11 -5.15 9.83
N PRO A 125 7.27 -5.80 9.97
CA PRO A 125 7.35 -7.17 10.48
C PRO A 125 6.72 -7.27 11.87
N THR A 126 5.70 -8.11 12.03
CA THR A 126 5.01 -8.30 13.31
C THR A 126 5.66 -9.37 14.17
N THR A 127 6.27 -10.37 13.53
CA THR A 127 6.89 -11.52 14.18
C THR A 127 8.20 -11.89 13.49
N SER A 128 9.11 -12.56 14.19
CA SER A 128 10.32 -13.11 13.56
C SER A 128 10.00 -14.13 12.46
N SER A 129 8.85 -14.80 12.53
CA SER A 129 8.33 -15.72 11.50
C SER A 129 7.74 -15.03 10.27
N SER A 130 7.54 -13.70 10.31
CA SER A 130 7.00 -12.92 9.18
C SER A 130 8.05 -12.43 8.17
N VAL A 131 9.33 -12.71 8.46
CA VAL A 131 10.50 -12.31 7.66
C VAL A 131 11.47 -13.48 7.55
N PHE A 132 12.41 -13.42 6.62
CA PHE A 132 13.43 -14.44 6.49
C PHE A 132 14.40 -14.42 7.68
N PRO A 133 14.83 -15.60 8.17
CA PRO A 133 15.88 -15.67 9.18
C PRO A 133 17.22 -15.15 8.64
N ARG A 134 18.07 -14.60 9.51
CA ARG A 134 19.33 -13.94 9.09
C ARG A 134 20.29 -14.87 8.33
N ASN A 135 20.28 -16.16 8.64
CA ASN A 135 21.06 -17.20 7.99
C ASN A 135 20.24 -17.97 6.94
N ILE A 136 19.30 -17.32 6.26
CA ILE A 136 18.56 -17.92 5.15
C ILE A 136 19.46 -18.27 3.96
N LEU A 137 20.56 -17.52 3.79
CA LEU A 137 21.53 -17.70 2.72
C LEU A 137 22.67 -18.68 3.07
N ASP A 138 22.58 -19.34 4.22
CA ASP A 138 23.55 -20.32 4.65
C ASP A 138 23.37 -21.62 3.85
N ALA A 139 24.34 -21.92 2.99
CA ALA A 139 24.31 -23.07 2.08
C ALA A 139 24.67 -24.40 2.77
N ASP A 140 25.27 -24.35 3.96
CA ASP A 140 25.61 -25.54 4.75
C ASP A 140 24.36 -26.19 5.35
N ILE A 141 23.27 -25.42 5.44
CA ILE A 141 21.96 -25.91 5.89
C ILE A 141 21.29 -26.64 4.73
N GLU A 142 21.28 -27.97 4.81
CA GLU A 142 20.68 -28.83 3.79
C GLU A 142 19.17 -28.58 3.63
N LEU A 143 18.45 -28.46 4.74
CA LEU A 143 17.01 -28.26 4.77
C LEU A 143 16.62 -27.37 5.96
N ARG A 144 15.75 -26.40 5.70
CA ARG A 144 15.08 -25.60 6.72
C ARG A 144 13.61 -25.42 6.36
N GLN A 145 12.74 -25.59 7.35
CA GLN A 145 11.32 -25.29 7.22
C GLN A 145 11.04 -23.85 7.66
N LEU A 146 10.32 -23.08 6.85
CA LEU A 146 9.79 -21.76 7.19
C LEU A 146 8.28 -21.83 7.37
N THR A 147 7.81 -21.71 8.60
CA THR A 147 6.37 -21.78 8.93
C THR A 147 5.58 -20.62 8.30
N GLY A 148 6.16 -19.41 8.26
CA GLY A 148 5.48 -18.21 7.80
C GLY A 148 4.33 -17.79 8.71
N PRO A 149 3.46 -16.86 8.28
CA PRO A 149 3.34 -16.28 6.93
C PRO A 149 4.43 -15.24 6.60
N ILE A 150 5.11 -15.38 5.45
CA ILE A 150 6.11 -14.41 4.97
C ILE A 150 5.60 -13.74 3.71
N VAL A 151 5.43 -12.42 3.74
CA VAL A 151 5.11 -11.63 2.53
C VAL A 151 6.39 -11.27 1.82
N CYS A 152 6.49 -11.65 0.56
CA CYS A 152 7.64 -11.42 -0.29
C CYS A 152 7.26 -10.57 -1.51
N GLN A 153 8.19 -9.74 -1.96
CA GLN A 153 8.13 -8.99 -3.21
C GLN A 153 9.01 -9.67 -4.24
N VAL A 154 8.48 -9.89 -5.45
CA VAL A 154 9.25 -10.44 -6.57
C VAL A 154 10.11 -9.34 -7.17
N LEU A 155 11.43 -9.48 -7.06
CA LEU A 155 12.41 -8.56 -7.65
C LEU A 155 12.82 -8.96 -9.06
N HIS A 156 12.87 -10.27 -9.31
CA HIS A 156 13.32 -10.83 -10.57
C HIS A 156 12.61 -12.16 -10.83
N LEU A 157 12.32 -12.44 -12.10
CA LEU A 157 11.85 -13.74 -12.58
C LEU A 157 12.68 -14.17 -13.80
N GLU A 158 13.15 -15.40 -13.79
CA GLU A 158 13.85 -16.07 -14.90
C GLU A 158 13.10 -17.36 -15.21
N ASP A 159 12.78 -17.56 -16.49
CA ASP A 159 12.27 -18.84 -16.97
C ASP A 159 13.47 -19.73 -17.31
N ILE A 160 13.61 -20.83 -16.58
CA ILE A 160 14.68 -21.81 -16.78
C ILE A 160 14.22 -23.00 -17.62
N GLY A 161 12.92 -23.09 -17.96
CA GLY A 161 12.36 -24.12 -18.84
C GLY A 161 12.57 -23.83 -20.32
N LEU A 162 12.77 -22.57 -20.70
CA LEU A 162 13.03 -22.16 -22.08
C LEU A 162 14.47 -21.68 -22.29
N SER A 163 15.02 -21.96 -23.47
CA SER A 163 16.32 -21.43 -23.84
C SER A 163 16.30 -19.89 -23.88
N ARG A 164 17.42 -19.28 -23.49
CA ARG A 164 17.54 -17.81 -23.50
C ARG A 164 17.32 -17.23 -24.89
N TRP A 165 17.76 -17.95 -25.93
CA TRP A 165 17.57 -17.53 -27.32
C TRP A 165 16.10 -17.57 -27.73
N ALA A 166 15.36 -18.63 -27.41
CA ALA A 166 13.92 -18.71 -27.67
C ALA A 166 13.15 -17.59 -26.96
N GLN A 167 13.58 -17.20 -25.76
CA GLN A 167 13.00 -16.06 -25.05
C GLN A 167 13.30 -14.71 -25.74
N VAL A 168 14.50 -14.52 -26.29
CA VAL A 168 14.85 -13.32 -27.08
C VAL A 168 14.03 -13.26 -28.37
N GLU A 169 13.93 -14.37 -29.10
CA GLU A 169 13.13 -14.45 -30.32
C GLU A 169 11.65 -14.15 -30.05
N ALA A 170 11.10 -14.64 -28.93
CA ALA A 170 9.74 -14.32 -28.52
C ALA A 170 9.54 -12.82 -28.24
N ILE A 171 10.51 -12.15 -27.61
CA ILE A 171 10.48 -10.69 -27.38
C ILE A 171 10.55 -9.94 -28.71
N GLU A 172 11.43 -10.35 -29.62
CA GLU A 172 11.60 -9.72 -30.94
C GLU A 172 10.40 -9.92 -31.88
N ALA A 173 9.76 -11.09 -31.82
CA ALA A 173 8.52 -11.35 -32.54
C ALA A 173 7.39 -10.43 -32.03
N GLN A 174 7.28 -10.26 -30.71
CA GLN A 174 6.32 -9.35 -30.11
C GLN A 174 6.58 -7.88 -30.50
N GLU A 175 7.84 -7.44 -30.51
CA GLU A 175 8.23 -6.10 -30.97
C GLU A 175 7.88 -5.85 -32.44
N ARG A 176 7.93 -6.90 -33.29
CA ARG A 176 7.57 -6.85 -34.70
C ARG A 176 6.07 -7.02 -34.98
N GLY A 177 5.25 -7.26 -33.95
CA GLY A 177 3.82 -7.55 -34.12
C GLY A 177 3.55 -8.88 -34.85
N GLU A 178 4.51 -9.81 -34.80
CA GLU A 178 4.38 -11.13 -35.42
C GLU A 178 3.74 -12.10 -34.42
N ALA A 179 2.46 -12.41 -34.64
CA ALA A 179 1.79 -13.49 -33.93
C ALA A 179 1.98 -14.79 -34.73
N THR A 180 2.56 -15.81 -34.11
CA THR A 180 2.72 -17.13 -34.75
C THR A 180 1.46 -17.96 -34.54
N ARG A 181 0.79 -18.36 -35.64
CA ARG A 181 -0.31 -19.34 -35.61
C ARG A 181 0.24 -20.68 -36.11
N GLY A 182 0.69 -21.53 -35.18
CA GLY A 182 1.31 -22.82 -35.53
C GLY A 182 2.72 -22.66 -36.11
N ARG A 183 3.01 -23.25 -37.27
CA ARG A 183 4.29 -23.07 -38.00
C ARG A 183 4.32 -21.85 -38.91
N GLU A 184 3.25 -21.06 -38.94
CA GLU A 184 3.10 -19.91 -39.83
C GLU A 184 3.22 -18.60 -39.05
N VAL A 185 4.08 -17.71 -39.56
CA VAL A 185 4.28 -16.36 -39.03
C VAL A 185 3.24 -15.46 -39.69
N ILE A 186 2.24 -15.00 -38.94
CA ILE A 186 1.23 -14.07 -39.43
C ILE A 186 1.61 -12.66 -38.95
N ARG A 187 1.73 -11.72 -39.90
CA ARG A 187 1.82 -10.29 -39.57
C ARG A 187 0.44 -9.80 -39.17
N VAL A 188 0.31 -9.30 -37.94
CA VAL A 188 -0.94 -8.68 -37.49
C VAL A 188 -1.10 -7.35 -38.22
N ILE A 189 -1.97 -7.32 -39.23
CA ILE A 189 -2.52 -6.08 -39.77
C ILE A 189 -3.70 -5.74 -38.87
N GLU A 190 -3.69 -4.58 -38.22
CA GLU A 190 -4.80 -4.05 -37.45
C GLU A 190 -5.97 -3.74 -38.39
N ASN A 191 -6.78 -4.75 -38.72
CA ASN A 191 -8.11 -4.53 -39.27
C ASN A 191 -9.13 -4.90 -38.20
N GLU A 192 -9.81 -3.88 -37.68
CA GLU A 192 -11.00 -4.00 -36.85
C GLU A 192 -12.06 -4.75 -37.66
N THR A 193 -12.28 -6.06 -37.43
CA THR A 193 -13.56 -6.79 -37.53
C THR A 193 -13.32 -8.27 -37.19
N ASP A 194 -14.08 -8.77 -36.21
CA ASP A 194 -14.39 -10.17 -35.90
C ASP A 194 -13.28 -11.18 -35.50
N GLY A 195 -13.19 -11.40 -34.19
CA GLY A 195 -13.55 -12.72 -33.64
C GLY A 195 -12.65 -13.93 -33.91
N SER A 196 -11.35 -13.77 -34.20
CA SER A 196 -10.42 -14.90 -34.30
C SER A 196 -9.47 -14.97 -33.11
N THR A 197 -9.52 -16.09 -32.40
CA THR A 197 -8.78 -16.42 -31.18
C THR A 197 -7.27 -16.23 -31.37
N ILE A 198 -6.76 -15.11 -30.85
CA ILE A 198 -5.33 -14.81 -30.71
C ILE A 198 -4.71 -15.96 -29.89
N THR A 199 -3.93 -16.81 -30.55
CA THR A 199 -3.23 -17.90 -29.86
C THR A 199 -2.09 -17.28 -29.05
N PRO A 200 -1.90 -17.70 -27.78
CA PRO A 200 -1.07 -16.98 -26.85
C PRO A 200 0.40 -17.07 -27.27
N VAL A 201 1.09 -15.92 -27.23
CA VAL A 201 2.54 -15.80 -27.02
C VAL A 201 2.99 -16.97 -26.17
N LEU A 202 4.07 -17.68 -26.55
CA LEU A 202 4.59 -18.87 -25.84
C LEU A 202 4.64 -18.62 -24.32
N GLN A 203 3.54 -18.93 -23.63
CA GLN A 203 3.39 -18.71 -22.20
C GLN A 203 3.98 -19.95 -21.56
N SER A 204 5.28 -19.88 -21.29
CA SER A 204 5.94 -20.89 -20.50
C SER A 204 5.20 -21.05 -19.18
N LYS A 205 5.02 -22.31 -18.78
CA LYS A 205 4.47 -22.69 -17.47
C LYS A 205 5.57 -23.03 -16.47
N GLY A 206 6.82 -22.66 -16.79
CA GLY A 206 7.99 -22.86 -15.93
C GLY A 206 8.80 -24.12 -16.28
N PRO A 207 9.79 -24.47 -15.45
CA PRO A 207 10.03 -23.95 -14.10
C PRO A 207 10.59 -22.52 -14.07
N PHE A 208 10.24 -21.77 -13.02
CA PHE A 208 10.68 -20.39 -12.82
C PHE A 208 11.65 -20.27 -11.64
N LYS A 209 12.69 -19.46 -11.83
CA LYS A 209 13.60 -19.00 -10.79
C LYS A 209 13.26 -17.56 -10.44
N LEU A 210 12.94 -17.30 -9.19
CA LEU A 210 12.56 -15.98 -8.69
C LEU A 210 13.63 -15.44 -7.73
N LEU A 211 13.79 -14.12 -7.69
CA LEU A 211 14.46 -13.41 -6.60
C LEU A 211 13.37 -12.76 -5.76
N LEU A 212 13.25 -13.19 -4.51
CA LEU A 212 12.26 -12.70 -3.56
C LEU A 212 12.93 -11.78 -2.55
N GLN A 213 12.22 -10.74 -2.12
CA GLN A 213 12.63 -9.86 -1.04
C GLN A 213 11.55 -9.84 0.04
N ASP A 214 11.91 -9.90 1.32
CA ASP A 214 10.95 -9.73 2.42
C ASP A 214 10.78 -8.26 2.85
N ALA A 215 9.91 -8.01 3.82
CA ALA A 215 9.68 -6.67 4.37
C ALA A 215 10.90 -6.07 5.09
N LYS A 216 11.92 -6.86 5.44
CA LYS A 216 13.18 -6.38 6.02
C LYS A 216 14.23 -6.08 4.95
N GLY A 217 13.92 -6.37 3.68
CA GLY A 217 14.83 -6.22 2.56
C GLY A 217 15.77 -7.40 2.35
N ALA A 218 15.63 -8.50 3.11
CA ALA A 218 16.40 -9.71 2.88
C ALA A 218 15.98 -10.35 1.56
N GLN A 219 16.97 -10.70 0.73
CA GLN A 219 16.76 -11.25 -0.59
C GLN A 219 17.14 -12.73 -0.63
N VAL A 220 16.35 -13.55 -1.31
CA VAL A 220 16.60 -14.98 -1.44
C VAL A 220 16.14 -15.48 -2.81
N TYR A 221 16.88 -16.43 -3.38
CA TYR A 221 16.43 -17.12 -4.57
C TYR A 221 15.35 -18.14 -4.23
N ALA A 222 14.38 -18.26 -5.11
CA ALA A 222 13.32 -19.23 -5.00
C ALA A 222 13.16 -19.99 -6.32
N LEU A 223 12.83 -21.27 -6.22
CA LEU A 223 12.62 -22.14 -7.37
C LEU A 223 11.19 -22.67 -7.33
N GLU A 224 10.49 -22.53 -8.44
CA GLU A 224 9.18 -23.15 -8.63
C GLU A 224 9.33 -24.62 -8.98
N LEU A 225 8.86 -25.49 -8.08
CA LEU A 225 8.91 -26.94 -8.28
C LEU A 225 7.72 -27.45 -9.09
N ASN A 226 6.54 -26.87 -8.86
CA ASN A 226 5.28 -27.23 -9.50
C ASN A 226 4.58 -25.95 -9.93
N GLY A 227 3.86 -25.99 -11.05
CA GLY A 227 3.11 -24.84 -11.58
C GLY A 227 2.25 -24.15 -10.51
N ILE A 228 2.57 -22.90 -10.17
CA ILE A 228 1.87 -22.08 -9.17
C ILE A 228 0.96 -21.10 -9.89
N HIS A 229 -0.32 -21.09 -9.50
CA HIS A 229 -1.26 -20.13 -10.05
C HIS A 229 -0.83 -18.69 -9.74
N GLY A 230 -0.67 -17.89 -10.80
CA GLY A 230 -0.27 -16.49 -10.71
C GLY A 230 1.23 -16.23 -10.90
N ILE A 231 2.07 -17.27 -11.00
CA ILE A 231 3.45 -17.14 -11.46
C ILE A 231 3.50 -17.48 -12.96
N SER A 232 4.08 -16.58 -13.75
CA SER A 232 4.21 -16.75 -15.21
C SER A 232 5.31 -15.86 -15.76
N SER A 233 5.72 -16.11 -17.01
CA SER A 233 6.73 -15.31 -17.74
C SER A 233 6.34 -13.84 -17.94
N ASN A 234 5.05 -13.52 -17.79
CA ASN A 234 4.45 -12.19 -17.94
C ASN A 234 4.03 -11.55 -16.59
N MET A 235 4.41 -12.15 -15.46
CA MET A 235 4.16 -11.59 -14.14
C MET A 235 4.81 -10.21 -14.00
N SER A 236 4.08 -9.28 -13.37
CA SER A 236 4.61 -7.94 -13.09
C SER A 236 5.68 -7.99 -12.00
N MET A 237 6.77 -7.26 -12.19
CA MET A 237 7.78 -7.14 -11.13
C MET A 237 7.23 -6.29 -9.98
N GLY A 238 7.68 -6.62 -8.77
CA GLY A 238 7.16 -6.04 -7.54
C GLY A 238 5.84 -6.66 -7.08
N ALA A 239 5.29 -7.64 -7.80
CA ALA A 239 4.15 -8.41 -7.32
C ALA A 239 4.48 -9.12 -6.00
N LYS A 240 3.47 -9.28 -5.14
CA LYS A 240 3.62 -9.85 -3.80
C LYS A 240 3.17 -11.31 -3.77
N LEU A 241 3.96 -12.12 -3.08
CA LEU A 241 3.67 -13.51 -2.78
C LEU A 241 3.58 -13.69 -1.26
N LEU A 242 2.69 -14.56 -0.82
CA LEU A 242 2.56 -14.97 0.57
C LEU A 242 3.02 -16.42 0.70
N LEU A 243 4.08 -16.64 1.47
CA LEU A 243 4.69 -17.95 1.69
C LEU A 243 4.26 -18.51 3.05
N ARG A 244 3.88 -19.78 3.10
CA ARG A 244 3.49 -20.50 4.32
C ARG A 244 4.02 -21.93 4.27
N ASN A 245 4.68 -22.37 5.34
CA ASN A 245 5.20 -23.73 5.45
C ASN A 245 6.11 -24.14 4.26
N VAL A 246 6.94 -23.22 3.78
CA VAL A 246 7.86 -23.48 2.65
C VAL A 246 9.19 -24.08 3.12
N GLN A 247 9.81 -24.88 2.27
CA GLN A 247 11.15 -25.42 2.51
C GLN A 247 12.22 -24.51 1.92
N VAL A 248 13.38 -24.48 2.55
CA VAL A 248 14.59 -23.86 2.03
C VAL A 248 15.65 -24.94 2.00
N ARG A 249 16.26 -25.17 0.84
CA ARG A 249 17.35 -26.14 0.70
C ARG A 249 18.55 -25.45 0.10
N ARG A 250 19.70 -25.54 0.76
CA ARG A 250 20.96 -24.92 0.31
C ARG A 250 20.76 -23.47 -0.13
N ALA A 251 20.18 -22.66 0.76
CA ALA A 251 19.86 -21.25 0.52
C ALA A 251 18.82 -20.91 -0.58
N VAL A 252 18.09 -21.90 -1.11
CA VAL A 252 17.03 -21.68 -2.12
C VAL A 252 15.67 -22.04 -1.54
N VAL A 253 14.71 -21.12 -1.63
CA VAL A 253 13.31 -21.38 -1.24
C VAL A 253 12.65 -22.26 -2.28
N MET A 254 12.11 -23.39 -1.85
CA MET A 254 11.36 -24.34 -2.68
C MET A 254 9.89 -23.94 -2.67
N LEU A 255 9.41 -23.43 -3.81
CA LEU A 255 8.04 -22.98 -3.96
C LEU A 255 7.16 -24.12 -4.46
N GLU A 256 6.07 -24.36 -3.73
CA GLU A 256 5.05 -25.35 -4.06
C GLU A 256 3.67 -24.69 -4.00
N ALA A 257 2.78 -25.07 -4.93
CA ALA A 257 1.44 -24.51 -5.04
C ALA A 257 0.62 -24.44 -3.72
N PRO A 258 0.58 -25.46 -2.84
CA PRO A 258 -0.19 -25.37 -1.59
C PRO A 258 0.38 -24.35 -0.57
N HIS A 259 1.63 -23.95 -0.73
CA HIS A 259 2.40 -23.16 0.23
C HIS A 259 2.61 -21.70 -0.21
N VAL A 260 2.13 -21.36 -1.41
CA VAL A 260 2.35 -20.06 -2.04
C VAL A 260 1.04 -19.49 -2.54
N GLN A 261 0.72 -18.27 -2.10
CA GLN A 261 -0.42 -17.52 -2.57
C GLN A 261 0.04 -16.24 -3.27
N SER A 262 -0.35 -16.04 -4.53
CA SER A 262 -0.13 -14.77 -5.22
C SER A 262 -1.13 -13.72 -4.73
N LEU A 263 -0.61 -12.59 -4.23
CA LEU A 263 -1.42 -11.43 -3.84
C LEU A 263 -1.51 -10.39 -4.97
N GLY A 264 -0.70 -10.53 -6.03
CA GLY A 264 -0.65 -9.60 -7.14
C GLY A 264 0.10 -8.30 -6.80
N GLY A 265 -0.28 -7.20 -7.46
CA GLY A 265 0.43 -5.92 -7.36
C GLY A 265 1.52 -5.77 -8.42
N LYS A 266 2.06 -4.55 -8.51
CA LYS A 266 3.11 -4.16 -9.45
C LYS A 266 3.84 -2.95 -8.90
N LEU A 267 5.17 -3.00 -8.89
CA LEU A 267 6.00 -1.83 -8.61
C LEU A 267 6.47 -1.25 -9.93
N ASP A 268 5.85 -0.15 -10.39
CA ASP A 268 6.03 0.38 -11.75
C ASP A 268 7.48 0.67 -12.12
N SER A 269 8.24 1.27 -11.19
CA SER A 269 9.66 1.57 -11.41
C SER A 269 10.49 0.31 -11.67
N LEU A 270 10.24 -0.75 -10.90
CA LEU A 270 10.92 -2.03 -11.01
C LEU A 270 10.48 -2.80 -12.25
N ASP A 271 9.18 -2.83 -12.55
CA ASP A 271 8.63 -3.53 -13.71
C ASP A 271 9.12 -2.94 -15.04
N ASN A 272 9.12 -1.61 -15.14
CA ASN A 272 9.62 -0.91 -16.32
C ASN A 272 11.12 -1.13 -16.52
N ALA A 273 11.92 -0.96 -15.45
CA ALA A 273 13.36 -1.19 -15.50
C ALA A 273 13.69 -2.64 -15.88
N TRP A 274 12.96 -3.61 -15.33
CA TRP A 274 13.16 -5.01 -15.67
C TRP A 274 12.81 -5.31 -17.13
N LYS A 275 11.67 -4.83 -17.64
CA LYS A 275 11.25 -5.02 -19.04
C LYS A 275 12.27 -4.44 -20.01
N GLN A 276 12.71 -3.21 -19.78
CA GLN A 276 13.72 -2.53 -20.61
C GLN A 276 15.05 -3.29 -20.63
N ALA A 277 15.47 -3.82 -19.47
CA ALA A 277 16.73 -4.55 -19.37
C ALA A 277 16.64 -6.04 -19.77
N ARG A 278 15.44 -6.61 -19.96
CA ARG A 278 15.24 -8.07 -20.10
C ARG A 278 15.91 -8.63 -21.35
N LYS A 279 15.64 -8.03 -22.51
CA LYS A 279 16.19 -8.46 -23.80
C LYS A 279 17.73 -8.46 -23.77
N ASN A 280 18.33 -7.34 -23.36
CA ASN A 280 19.79 -7.20 -23.26
C ASN A 280 20.41 -8.23 -22.31
N ARG A 281 19.79 -8.48 -21.15
CA ARG A 281 20.28 -9.50 -20.20
C ARG A 281 20.23 -10.91 -20.80
N LEU A 282 19.14 -11.27 -21.47
CA LEU A 282 19.01 -12.58 -22.12
C LEU A 282 20.03 -12.76 -23.25
N THR A 283 20.21 -11.76 -24.10
CA THR A 283 21.19 -11.78 -25.19
C THR A 283 22.62 -11.90 -24.68
N ASN A 284 23.00 -11.11 -23.68
CA ASN A 284 24.33 -11.16 -23.08
C ASN A 284 24.59 -12.52 -22.42
N ALA A 285 23.61 -13.03 -21.67
CA ALA A 285 23.70 -14.34 -21.07
C ALA A 285 23.84 -15.42 -22.17
N ALA A 286 22.99 -15.44 -23.20
CA ALA A 286 23.10 -16.40 -24.30
C ALA A 286 24.49 -16.41 -24.98
N LYS A 287 25.06 -15.22 -25.23
CA LYS A 287 26.41 -15.08 -25.80
C LYS A 287 27.51 -15.60 -24.88
N SER A 288 27.41 -15.33 -23.57
CA SER A 288 28.42 -15.78 -22.60
C SER A 288 28.53 -17.31 -22.51
N TYR A 289 27.40 -18.04 -22.64
CA TYR A 289 27.42 -19.50 -22.68
C TYR A 289 28.06 -20.03 -23.98
N ALA A 290 27.82 -19.38 -25.12
CA ALA A 290 28.40 -19.79 -26.40
C ALA A 290 29.94 -19.63 -26.43
N GLY A 291 30.48 -18.60 -25.79
CA GLY A 291 31.94 -18.36 -25.74
C GLY A 291 32.71 -19.22 -24.72
N SER A 292 32.02 -19.92 -23.82
CA SER A 292 32.64 -20.84 -22.85
C SER A 292 32.78 -22.27 -23.36
N ALA A 293 32.21 -22.58 -24.53
CA ALA A 293 32.19 -23.91 -25.14
C ALA A 293 33.21 -24.10 -26.27
N SER A 294 34.17 -23.16 -26.41
CA SER A 294 35.24 -23.17 -27.43
C SER A 294 36.61 -23.35 -26.80
#